data_AF-A0A6C0DTN7-F1
#
_entry.id   AF-A0A6C0DTN7-F1
#
_cell.length_a   1.000
_cell.length_b   1.000
_cell.length_c   1.000
_cell.angle_alpha   90.00
_cell.angle_beta   90.00
_cell.angle_gamma   90.00
#
_symmetry.space_group_name_H-M   'P 1'
#
loop_
_entity.id
_entity.type
_entity.pdbx_description
1 polymer ?
#
loop_
_entity_poly.entity_id
_entity_poly.type
_entity_poly.pdbx_seq_one_letter_code
_entity_poly.pdbx_strand_id
1 'polypeptide(L)'
;MSNNLDSTMNQFNSLLQQSQKAMLCGPDCQKSEAAKTLQQKYLDAQVNLQTAPIQLQQAAKKYITYTQGEAGYDDYINNELQTKADAIIATLKKSFTDSINSARTLSNTYSTQIINSQYANQMYEKYLEENALLDTRLKDNSYDIFTNDRKTYYEDQGIDNLKWWYALFFRLYFLLIICYIILFFISSSNFGIVSRIFILLGLIIYPFIAPYIFNFFVRLYYRFVSILPKNAYLHI
;
A
#
# COMPACT_ATOMS: atom_id res chain seq x y z
N MET A 1 -50.29 86.66 22.46
CA MET A 1 -50.82 85.79 21.38
C MET A 1 -50.03 85.91 20.07
N SER A 2 -48.75 86.33 20.04
CA SER A 2 -47.95 86.41 18.79
C SER A 2 -47.03 85.21 18.53
N ASN A 3 -46.62 84.44 19.55
CA ASN A 3 -45.67 83.32 19.38
C ASN A 3 -46.21 82.12 18.56
N ASN A 4 -47.53 81.97 18.44
CA ASN A 4 -48.12 80.89 17.63
C ASN A 4 -48.20 81.27 16.14
N LEU A 5 -48.33 82.55 15.80
CA LEU A 5 -48.42 82.98 14.40
C LEU A 5 -47.05 82.83 13.71
N ASP A 6 -45.96 83.19 14.39
CA ASP A 6 -44.59 83.05 13.88
C ASP A 6 -44.17 81.58 13.73
N SER A 7 -44.54 80.73 14.68
CA SER A 7 -44.32 79.27 14.60
C SER A 7 -45.07 78.66 13.40
N THR A 8 -46.33 79.03 13.23
CA THR A 8 -47.17 78.52 12.13
C THR A 8 -46.68 79.06 10.78
N MET A 9 -46.22 80.31 10.71
CA MET A 9 -45.64 80.90 9.50
C MET A 9 -44.30 80.24 9.12
N ASN A 10 -43.48 79.89 10.11
CA ASN A 10 -42.22 79.16 9.90
C ASN A 10 -42.46 77.71 9.42
N GLN A 11 -43.48 77.02 9.95
CA GLN A 11 -43.89 75.70 9.48
C GLN A 11 -44.50 75.76 8.08
N PHE A 12 -45.30 76.78 7.79
CA PHE A 12 -45.87 76.98 6.45
C PHE A 12 -44.77 77.27 5.43
N ASN A 13 -43.81 78.13 5.77
CA ASN A 13 -42.65 78.42 4.92
C ASN A 13 -41.74 77.20 4.71
N SER A 14 -41.58 76.33 5.71
CA SER A 14 -40.80 75.09 5.55
C SER A 14 -41.52 74.07 4.67
N LEU A 15 -42.84 73.92 4.81
CA LEU A 15 -43.68 73.08 3.93
C LEU A 15 -43.71 73.60 2.49
N LEU A 16 -43.76 74.92 2.30
CA LEU A 16 -43.75 75.55 0.98
C LEU A 16 -42.38 75.41 0.31
N GLN A 17 -41.28 75.53 1.07
CA GLN A 17 -39.93 75.22 0.57
C GLN A 17 -39.73 73.73 0.26
N GLN A 18 -40.30 72.83 1.08
CA GLN A 18 -40.18 71.38 0.89
C GLN A 18 -40.99 70.91 -0.33
N SER A 19 -42.18 71.47 -0.56
CA SER A 19 -43.00 71.22 -1.75
C SER A 19 -42.42 71.86 -3.01
N GLN A 20 -41.90 73.08 -2.95
CA GLN A 20 -41.17 73.69 -4.07
C GLN A 20 -39.91 72.90 -4.44
N LYS A 21 -39.12 72.43 -3.46
CA LYS A 21 -37.97 71.55 -3.71
C LYS A 21 -38.40 70.23 -4.34
N ALA A 22 -39.49 69.60 -3.86
CA ALA A 22 -39.99 68.35 -4.42
C ALA A 22 -40.56 68.51 -5.84
N MET A 23 -41.09 69.68 -6.19
CA MET A 23 -41.56 70.00 -7.55
C MET A 23 -40.42 70.37 -8.52
N LEU A 24 -39.35 71.01 -8.04
CA LEU A 24 -38.17 71.37 -8.85
C LEU A 24 -37.20 70.19 -9.07
N CYS A 25 -37.28 69.15 -8.23
CA CYS A 25 -36.35 68.02 -8.18
C CYS A 25 -37.14 66.71 -8.36
N GLY A 26 -37.07 66.14 -9.57
CA GLY A 26 -37.73 64.86 -9.91
C GLY A 26 -37.19 63.64 -9.13
N PRO A 27 -37.72 62.42 -9.37
CA PRO A 27 -37.38 61.22 -8.60
C PRO A 27 -35.88 60.91 -8.50
N ASP A 28 -35.14 61.11 -9.59
CA ASP A 28 -33.68 60.88 -9.63
C ASP A 28 -32.90 61.90 -8.78
N CYS A 29 -33.37 63.14 -8.76
CA CYS A 29 -32.78 64.21 -7.97
C CYS A 29 -33.02 63.98 -6.46
N GLN A 30 -34.22 63.53 -6.08
CA GLN A 30 -34.53 63.13 -4.69
C GLN A 30 -33.69 61.92 -4.24
N LYS A 31 -33.51 60.94 -5.13
CA LYS A 31 -32.65 59.77 -4.88
C LYS A 31 -31.17 60.18 -4.72
N SER A 32 -30.68 61.13 -5.53
CA SER A 32 -29.31 61.66 -5.43
C SER A 32 -29.07 62.38 -4.10
N GLU A 33 -29.99 63.24 -3.67
CA GLU A 33 -29.89 63.95 -2.39
C GLU A 33 -29.98 63.00 -1.18
N ALA A 34 -30.85 61.99 -1.25
CA ALA A 34 -30.90 60.93 -0.25
C ALA A 34 -29.57 60.15 -0.20
N ALA A 35 -28.99 59.81 -1.36
CA ALA A 35 -27.71 59.12 -1.44
C ALA A 35 -26.56 59.97 -0.86
N LYS A 36 -26.49 61.27 -1.18
CA LYS A 36 -25.51 62.20 -0.59
C LYS A 36 -25.67 62.33 0.92
N THR A 37 -26.91 62.41 1.41
CA THR A 37 -27.19 62.49 2.85
C THR A 37 -26.71 61.22 3.56
N LEU A 38 -26.98 60.04 3.00
CA LEU A 38 -26.51 58.77 3.55
C LEU A 38 -24.99 58.65 3.49
N GLN A 39 -24.37 59.10 2.39
CA GLN A 39 -22.92 59.16 2.25
C GLN A 39 -22.29 60.08 3.30
N GLN A 40 -22.86 61.26 3.52
CA GLN A 40 -22.37 62.19 4.53
C GLN A 40 -22.49 61.57 5.93
N LYS A 41 -23.63 60.95 6.27
CA LYS A 41 -23.80 60.24 7.54
C LYS A 41 -22.78 59.11 7.73
N TYR A 42 -22.45 58.39 6.66
CA TYR A 42 -21.43 57.35 6.68
C TYR A 42 -20.03 57.94 6.92
N LEU A 43 -19.67 59.03 6.23
CA LEU A 43 -18.41 59.72 6.44
C LEU A 43 -18.31 60.31 7.85
N ASP A 44 -19.38 60.92 8.36
CA ASP A 44 -19.46 61.44 9.73
C ASP A 44 -19.28 60.32 10.75
N ALA A 45 -19.89 59.15 10.51
CA ALA A 45 -19.72 57.97 11.34
C ALA A 45 -18.28 57.44 11.30
N GLN A 46 -17.62 57.45 10.13
CA GLN A 46 -16.20 57.10 10.02
C GLN A 46 -15.30 58.07 10.79
N VAL A 47 -15.54 59.38 10.65
CA VAL A 47 -14.80 60.40 11.38
C VAL A 47 -15.01 60.24 12.88
N ASN A 48 -16.25 60.04 13.33
CA ASN A 48 -16.56 59.81 14.74
C ASN A 48 -15.84 58.56 15.28
N LEU A 49 -15.75 57.48 14.51
CA LEU A 49 -15.02 56.28 14.88
C LEU A 49 -13.52 56.55 15.10
N GLN A 50 -12.94 57.50 14.37
CA GLN A 50 -11.54 57.94 14.54
C GLN A 50 -11.37 58.94 15.69
N THR A 51 -12.31 59.87 15.88
CA THR A 51 -12.19 60.95 16.88
C THR A 51 -12.68 60.56 18.27
N ALA A 52 -13.63 59.64 18.39
CA ALA A 52 -14.24 59.24 19.66
C ALA A 52 -13.21 58.73 20.70
N PRO A 53 -12.20 57.91 20.34
CA PRO A 53 -11.18 57.48 21.31
C PRO A 53 -10.36 58.64 21.88
N ILE A 54 -10.02 59.63 21.03
CA ILE A 54 -9.25 60.80 21.45
C ILE A 54 -10.09 61.68 22.39
N GLN A 55 -11.36 61.90 22.05
CA GLN A 55 -12.30 62.64 22.89
C GLN A 55 -12.49 61.94 24.25
N LEU A 56 -12.61 60.62 24.25
CA LEU A 56 -12.71 59.81 25.47
C LEU A 56 -11.47 59.94 26.34
N GLN A 57 -10.26 59.85 25.76
CA GLN A 57 -9.01 60.04 26.50
C GLN A 57 -8.89 61.44 27.09
N GLN A 58 -9.25 62.47 26.34
CA GLN A 58 -9.26 63.85 26.84
C GLN A 58 -10.26 64.05 27.98
N ALA A 59 -11.45 63.45 27.87
CA ALA A 59 -12.45 63.49 28.94
C ALA A 59 -11.98 62.74 30.19
N ALA A 60 -11.37 61.55 30.03
CA ALA A 60 -10.78 60.78 31.11
C ALA A 60 -9.68 61.56 31.82
N LYS A 61 -8.76 62.19 31.07
CA LYS A 61 -7.72 63.05 31.64
C LYS A 61 -8.32 64.16 32.50
N LYS A 62 -9.25 64.92 31.95
CA LYS A 62 -9.89 66.03 32.67
C LYS A 62 -10.58 65.56 33.95
N TYR A 63 -11.30 64.45 33.89
CA TYR A 63 -12.03 63.89 35.03
C TYR A 63 -11.08 63.38 36.14
N ILE A 64 -10.04 62.63 35.77
CA ILE A 64 -9.09 62.07 36.75
C ILE A 64 -8.22 63.17 37.35
N THR A 65 -7.68 64.10 36.53
CA THR A 65 -6.94 65.25 37.05
C THR A 65 -7.79 66.08 38.03
N TYR A 66 -9.08 66.27 37.75
CA TYR A 66 -9.99 67.00 38.65
C TYR A 66 -10.24 66.27 39.98
N THR A 67 -10.36 64.94 39.95
CA THR A 67 -10.73 64.14 41.13
C THR A 67 -9.53 63.68 41.96
N GLN A 68 -8.38 63.44 41.34
CA GLN A 68 -7.21 62.78 41.94
C GLN A 68 -5.89 63.55 41.70
N GLY A 69 -5.93 64.67 40.97
CA GLY A 69 -4.73 65.43 40.59
C GLY A 69 -3.94 64.80 39.44
N GLU A 70 -2.86 65.46 39.02
CA GLU A 70 -2.03 65.01 37.89
C GLU A 70 -1.37 63.65 38.17
N ALA A 71 -0.93 63.41 39.41
CA ALA A 71 -0.34 62.14 39.83
C ALA A 71 -1.30 60.94 39.66
N GLY A 72 -2.59 61.12 39.99
CA GLY A 72 -3.59 60.06 39.78
C GLY A 72 -3.84 59.75 38.31
N TYR A 73 -3.70 60.75 37.43
CA TYR A 73 -3.77 60.52 35.98
C TYR A 73 -2.54 59.80 35.44
N ASP A 74 -1.34 60.15 35.92
CA ASP A 74 -0.10 59.46 35.54
C ASP A 74 -0.13 57.98 35.95
N ASP A 75 -0.60 57.66 37.15
CA ASP A 75 -0.79 56.28 37.61
C ASP A 75 -1.81 55.52 36.75
N TYR A 76 -2.94 56.15 36.40
CA TYR A 76 -3.95 55.56 35.52
C TYR A 76 -3.37 55.22 34.15
N ILE A 77 -2.66 56.16 33.51
CA ILE A 77 -2.05 55.94 32.19
C ILE A 77 -0.93 54.91 32.26
N ASN A 78 -0.10 54.92 33.30
CA ASN A 78 0.95 53.92 33.48
C ASN A 78 0.35 52.51 33.57
N ASN A 79 -0.72 52.33 34.34
CA ASN A 79 -1.40 51.04 34.46
C ASN A 79 -2.05 50.61 33.13
N GLU A 80 -2.70 51.54 32.42
CA GLU A 80 -3.27 51.25 31.11
C GLU A 80 -2.20 50.83 30.09
N LEU A 81 -1.07 51.54 30.04
CA LEU A 81 0.06 51.23 29.17
C LEU A 81 0.71 49.91 29.55
N GLN A 82 0.86 49.62 30.85
CA GLN A 82 1.40 48.36 31.33
C GLN A 82 0.50 47.19 30.94
N THR A 83 -0.82 47.32 31.13
CA THR A 83 -1.79 46.30 30.72
C THR A 83 -1.76 46.04 29.21
N LYS A 84 -1.64 47.10 28.39
CA LYS A 84 -1.47 46.98 26.94
C LYS A 84 -0.16 46.29 26.56
N ALA A 85 0.94 46.66 27.21
CA ALA A 85 2.24 46.05 26.98
C ALA A 85 2.21 44.56 27.34
N ASP A 86 1.63 44.18 28.48
CA ASP A 86 1.50 42.79 28.91
C ASP A 86 0.65 41.97 27.95
N ALA A 87 -0.45 42.53 27.43
CA ALA A 87 -1.27 41.87 26.42
C ALA A 87 -0.51 41.63 25.09
N ILE A 88 0.29 42.61 24.66
CA ILE A 88 1.16 42.48 23.48
C ILE A 88 2.23 41.41 23.71
N ILE A 89 2.90 41.44 24.87
CA ILE A 89 3.92 40.45 25.25
C ILE A 89 3.32 39.04 25.29
N ALA A 90 2.14 38.87 25.89
CA ALA A 90 1.45 37.59 25.92
C ALA A 90 1.13 37.06 24.51
N THR A 91 0.65 37.94 23.63
CA THR A 91 0.34 37.61 22.23
C THR A 91 1.61 37.22 21.46
N LEU A 92 2.67 38.00 21.59
CA LEU A 92 3.97 37.72 20.96
C LEU A 92 4.56 36.40 21.46
N LYS A 93 4.53 36.17 22.77
CA LYS A 93 5.03 34.93 23.39
C LYS A 93 4.26 33.71 22.88
N LYS A 94 2.94 33.82 22.77
CA LYS A 94 2.09 32.76 22.19
C LYS A 94 2.46 32.50 20.73
N SER A 95 2.46 33.54 19.90
CA SER A 95 2.81 33.42 18.47
C SER A 95 4.22 32.84 18.25
N PHE A 96 5.18 33.23 19.08
CA PHE A 96 6.55 32.74 19.03
C PHE A 96 6.63 31.25 19.42
N THR A 97 5.92 30.86 20.48
CA THR A 97 5.86 29.47 20.94
C THR A 97 5.18 28.58 19.90
N ASP A 98 4.08 29.04 19.29
CA ASP A 98 3.38 28.34 18.22
C ASP A 98 4.29 28.17 16.99
N SER A 99 5.06 29.20 16.64
CA SER A 99 6.04 29.15 15.55
C SER A 99 7.17 28.15 15.82
N ILE A 100 7.72 28.14 17.03
CA ILE A 100 8.74 27.15 17.44
C ILE A 100 8.18 25.73 17.37
N ASN A 101 6.97 25.51 17.88
CA ASN A 101 6.36 24.19 17.87
C ASN A 101 6.07 23.72 16.44
N SER A 102 5.64 24.62 15.56
CA SER A 102 5.44 24.35 14.14
C SER A 102 6.76 24.00 13.46
N ALA A 103 7.82 24.77 13.70
CA ALA A 103 9.16 24.49 13.16
C ALA A 103 9.71 23.14 13.64
N ARG A 104 9.55 22.83 14.94
CA ARG A 104 9.96 21.53 15.50
C ARG A 104 9.18 20.38 14.87
N THR A 105 7.87 20.55 14.70
CA THR A 105 7.02 19.55 14.05
C THR A 105 7.47 19.32 12.61
N LEU A 106 7.67 20.39 11.84
CA LEU A 106 8.15 20.30 10.47
C LEU A 106 9.53 19.61 10.38
N SER A 107 10.46 19.94 11.27
CA SER A 107 11.77 19.30 11.34
C SER A 107 11.66 17.80 11.62
N ASN A 108 10.80 17.41 12.56
CA ASN A 108 10.57 16.00 12.88
C ASN A 108 9.93 15.26 11.70
N THR A 109 8.90 15.85 11.09
CA THR A 109 8.24 15.27 9.91
C THR A 109 9.24 15.09 8.77
N TYR A 110 10.10 16.07 8.51
CA TYR A 110 11.11 15.98 7.47
C TYR A 110 12.13 14.86 7.74
N SER A 111 12.61 14.75 8.99
CA SER A 111 13.49 13.65 9.40
C SER A 111 12.83 12.27 9.20
N THR A 112 11.57 12.12 9.61
CA THR A 112 10.79 10.89 9.39
C THR A 112 10.61 10.58 7.90
N GLN A 113 10.36 11.59 7.06
CA GLN A 113 10.23 11.40 5.61
C GLN A 113 11.53 10.90 4.97
N ILE A 114 12.68 11.43 5.39
CA ILE A 114 13.98 10.94 4.93
C ILE A 114 14.17 9.46 5.28
N ILE A 115 13.91 9.09 6.54
CA ILE A 115 14.03 7.70 7.01
C ILE A 115 13.08 6.78 6.21
N ASN A 116 11.83 7.19 6.03
CA ASN A 116 10.85 6.42 5.27
C ASN A 116 11.25 6.23 3.81
N SER A 117 11.84 7.26 3.19
CA SER A 117 12.37 7.19 1.83
C SER A 117 13.54 6.19 1.73
N GLN A 118 14.44 6.18 2.73
CA GLN A 118 15.52 5.20 2.81
C GLN A 118 14.99 3.77 2.94
N TYR A 119 13.99 3.54 3.79
CA TYR A 119 13.36 2.22 3.92
C TYR A 119 12.63 1.78 2.65
N ALA A 120 11.98 2.71 1.94
CA ALA A 120 11.35 2.40 0.65
C ALA A 120 12.39 1.94 -0.39
N ASN A 121 13.53 2.61 -0.45
CA ASN A 121 14.63 2.20 -1.34
C ASN A 121 15.21 0.84 -0.95
N GLN A 122 15.47 0.60 0.33
CA GLN A 122 15.96 -0.70 0.81
C GLN A 122 14.98 -1.83 0.49
N MET A 123 13.67 -1.58 0.65
CA MET A 123 12.63 -2.55 0.32
C MET A 123 12.59 -2.83 -1.19
N TYR A 124 12.75 -1.80 -2.01
CA TYR A 124 12.85 -1.95 -3.46
C TYR A 124 14.06 -2.78 -3.88
N GLU A 125 15.24 -2.51 -3.33
CA GLU A 125 16.45 -3.30 -3.58
C GLU A 125 16.27 -4.76 -3.18
N LYS A 126 15.66 -5.01 -2.01
CA LYS A 126 15.33 -6.36 -1.55
C LYS A 126 14.39 -7.09 -2.53
N TYR A 127 13.37 -6.42 -3.05
CA TYR A 127 12.49 -7.04 -4.04
C TYR A 127 13.19 -7.34 -5.37
N LEU A 128 14.15 -6.51 -5.80
CA LEU A 128 14.95 -6.81 -6.97
C LEU A 128 15.80 -8.08 -6.75
N GLU A 129 16.42 -8.21 -5.58
CA GLU A 129 17.19 -9.40 -5.21
C GLU A 129 16.29 -10.65 -5.14
N GLU A 130 15.14 -10.56 -4.45
CA GLU A 130 14.18 -11.67 -4.34
C GLU A 130 13.65 -12.10 -5.72
N ASN A 131 13.38 -11.15 -6.63
CA ASN A 131 12.96 -11.47 -7.99
C ASN A 131 14.05 -12.16 -8.80
N ALA A 132 15.31 -11.73 -8.68
CA ALA A 132 16.44 -12.37 -9.34
C ALA A 132 16.68 -13.80 -8.81
N LEU A 133 16.56 -14.00 -7.50
CA LEU A 133 16.61 -15.32 -6.87
C LEU A 133 15.46 -16.22 -7.33
N LEU A 134 14.24 -15.67 -7.41
CA LEU A 134 13.07 -16.40 -7.87
C LEU A 134 13.21 -16.82 -9.34
N ASP A 135 13.67 -15.93 -10.22
CA ASP A 135 13.94 -16.27 -11.63
C ASP A 135 14.97 -17.39 -11.77
N THR A 136 16.02 -17.35 -10.95
CA THR A 136 17.03 -18.42 -10.90
C THR A 136 16.40 -19.75 -10.47
N ARG A 137 15.62 -19.75 -9.38
CA ARG A 137 14.91 -20.96 -8.90
C ARG A 137 13.91 -21.50 -9.91
N LEU A 138 13.21 -20.64 -10.65
CA LEU A 138 12.28 -21.05 -11.69
C LEU A 138 13.02 -21.71 -12.86
N LYS A 139 14.18 -21.17 -13.26
CA LYS A 139 15.04 -21.79 -14.27
C LYS A 139 15.54 -23.15 -13.81
N ASP A 140 16.08 -23.25 -12.60
CA ASP A 140 16.58 -24.51 -12.04
C ASP A 140 15.49 -25.57 -11.97
N ASN A 141 14.31 -25.22 -11.42
CA ASN A 141 13.16 -26.13 -11.37
C ASN A 141 12.69 -26.54 -12.77
N SER A 142 12.71 -25.63 -13.74
CA SER A 142 12.33 -25.95 -15.13
C SER A 142 13.31 -26.94 -15.72
N TYR A 143 14.63 -26.73 -15.55
CA TYR A 143 15.66 -27.65 -16.01
C TYR A 143 15.55 -29.03 -15.36
N ASP A 144 15.26 -29.09 -14.06
CA ASP A 144 15.04 -30.34 -13.33
C ASP A 144 13.81 -31.09 -13.85
N ILE A 145 12.69 -30.39 -14.09
CA ILE A 145 11.49 -30.99 -14.69
C ILE A 145 11.82 -31.55 -16.07
N PHE A 146 12.46 -30.77 -16.96
CA PHE A 146 12.83 -31.26 -18.28
C PHE A 146 13.78 -32.45 -18.23
N THR A 147 14.72 -32.48 -17.28
CA THR A 147 15.67 -33.58 -17.13
C THR A 147 14.99 -34.83 -16.57
N ASN A 148 14.11 -34.68 -15.59
CA ASN A 148 13.33 -35.77 -15.02
C ASN A 148 12.35 -36.36 -16.03
N ASP A 149 11.62 -35.53 -16.78
CA ASP A 149 10.71 -35.99 -17.83
C ASP A 149 11.45 -36.79 -18.90
N ARG A 150 12.66 -36.35 -19.30
CA ARG A 150 13.52 -37.11 -20.21
C ARG A 150 13.96 -38.44 -19.62
N LYS A 151 14.34 -38.47 -18.34
CA LYS A 151 14.73 -39.70 -17.64
C LYS A 151 13.56 -40.69 -17.60
N THR A 152 12.37 -40.24 -17.20
CA THR A 152 11.16 -41.06 -17.20
C THR A 152 10.85 -41.59 -18.60
N TYR A 153 10.94 -40.75 -19.64
CA TYR A 153 10.75 -41.19 -21.02
C TYR A 153 11.72 -42.31 -21.43
N TYR A 154 13.01 -42.19 -21.10
CA TYR A 154 13.99 -43.23 -21.43
C TYR A 154 13.81 -44.51 -20.59
N GLU A 155 13.42 -44.37 -19.33
CA GLU A 155 13.08 -45.51 -18.47
C GLU A 155 11.86 -46.26 -19.01
N ASP A 156 10.81 -45.55 -19.39
CA ASP A 156 9.59 -46.12 -19.98
C ASP A 156 9.89 -46.83 -21.30
N GLN A 157 10.68 -46.21 -22.19
CA GLN A 157 11.11 -46.82 -23.44
C GLN A 157 11.92 -48.10 -23.19
N GLY A 158 12.81 -48.10 -22.19
CA GLY A 158 13.58 -49.28 -21.78
C GLY A 158 12.68 -50.40 -21.26
N ILE A 159 11.72 -50.06 -20.40
CA ILE A 159 10.73 -51.00 -19.84
C ILE A 159 9.88 -51.60 -20.96
N ASP A 160 9.40 -50.80 -21.91
CA ASP A 160 8.55 -51.27 -22.99
C ASP A 160 9.31 -52.14 -23.99
N ASN A 161 10.56 -51.78 -24.30
CA ASN A 161 11.44 -52.64 -25.09
C ASN A 161 11.68 -53.99 -24.37
N LEU A 162 11.92 -53.96 -23.05
CA LEU A 162 12.11 -55.18 -22.26
C LEU A 162 10.85 -56.07 -22.25
N LYS A 163 9.66 -55.48 -22.11
CA LYS A 163 8.37 -56.20 -22.22
C LYS A 163 8.22 -56.84 -23.60
N TRP A 164 8.59 -56.11 -24.66
CA TRP A 164 8.52 -56.62 -26.02
C TRP A 164 9.44 -57.83 -26.23
N TRP A 165 10.70 -57.74 -25.78
CA TRP A 165 11.65 -58.87 -25.82
C TRP A 165 11.16 -60.06 -25.01
N TYR A 166 10.66 -59.82 -23.79
CA TYR A 166 10.07 -60.87 -22.97
C TYR A 166 8.93 -61.59 -23.70
N ALA A 167 8.00 -60.83 -24.31
CA ALA A 167 6.90 -61.39 -25.09
C ALA A 167 7.39 -62.19 -26.31
N LEU A 168 8.43 -61.72 -27.01
CA LEU A 168 9.03 -62.43 -28.14
C LEU A 168 9.65 -63.76 -27.69
N PHE A 169 10.49 -63.76 -26.66
CA PHE A 169 11.13 -64.97 -26.13
C PHE A 169 10.11 -65.95 -25.58
N PHE A 170 9.04 -65.48 -24.95
CA PHE A 170 7.96 -66.33 -24.47
C PHE A 170 7.25 -67.06 -25.63
N ARG A 171 6.99 -66.38 -26.75
CA ARG A 171 6.41 -67.01 -27.95
C ARG A 171 7.37 -68.04 -28.56
N LEU A 172 8.66 -67.70 -28.70
CA LEU A 172 9.69 -68.62 -29.21
C LEU A 172 9.82 -69.85 -28.31
N TYR A 173 9.74 -69.68 -27.00
CA TYR A 173 9.79 -70.75 -26.03
C TYR A 173 8.64 -71.75 -26.20
N PHE A 174 7.39 -71.27 -26.35
CA PHE A 174 6.26 -72.15 -26.64
C PHE A 174 6.41 -72.89 -27.97
N LEU A 175 6.95 -72.23 -29.00
CA LEU A 175 7.25 -72.87 -30.28
C LEU A 175 8.25 -74.02 -30.09
N LEU A 176 9.31 -73.83 -29.28
CA LEU A 176 10.28 -74.88 -28.97
C LEU A 176 9.65 -76.06 -28.22
N ILE A 177 8.72 -75.81 -27.29
CA ILE A 177 7.97 -76.89 -26.63
C ILE A 177 7.16 -77.69 -27.65
N ILE A 178 6.44 -77.04 -28.56
CA ILE A 178 5.66 -77.72 -29.61
C ILE A 178 6.58 -78.56 -30.50
N CYS A 179 7.70 -78.01 -30.95
CA CYS A 179 8.71 -78.75 -31.72
C CYS A 179 9.22 -79.97 -30.93
N TYR A 180 9.49 -79.81 -29.64
CA TYR A 180 9.92 -80.90 -28.77
C TYR A 180 8.84 -82.00 -28.64
N ILE A 181 7.56 -81.63 -28.51
CA ILE A 181 6.44 -82.59 -28.49
C ILE A 181 6.36 -83.36 -29.82
N ILE A 182 6.53 -82.69 -30.96
CA ILE A 182 6.53 -83.37 -32.27
C ILE A 182 7.72 -84.34 -32.36
N LEU A 183 8.92 -83.90 -31.98
CA LEU A 183 10.12 -84.74 -31.96
C LEU A 183 10.01 -85.91 -30.97
N PHE A 184 9.28 -85.72 -29.87
CA PHE A 184 9.00 -86.77 -28.90
C PHE A 184 8.28 -87.96 -29.55
N PHE A 185 7.36 -87.72 -30.49
CA PHE A 185 6.64 -88.77 -31.22
C PHE A 185 7.42 -89.36 -32.39
N ILE A 186 8.22 -88.56 -33.09
CA ILE A 186 8.93 -89.00 -34.30
C ILE A 186 10.25 -89.73 -33.98
N SER A 187 10.93 -89.36 -32.89
CA SER A 187 12.28 -89.85 -32.60
C SER A 187 12.32 -91.20 -31.86
N SER A 188 12.94 -92.20 -32.47
CA SER A 188 13.35 -93.46 -31.83
C SER A 188 14.60 -93.25 -30.97
N SER A 189 14.49 -92.46 -29.90
CA SER A 189 15.63 -92.20 -29.01
C SER A 189 15.91 -93.35 -28.02
N ASN A 190 17.13 -93.43 -27.51
CA ASN A 190 17.54 -94.39 -26.47
C ASN A 190 17.03 -94.03 -25.05
N PHE A 191 16.40 -92.87 -24.86
CA PHE A 191 15.83 -92.50 -23.57
C PHE A 191 14.51 -93.23 -23.32
N GLY A 192 14.38 -93.80 -22.12
CA GLY A 192 13.14 -94.40 -21.63
C GLY A 192 11.98 -93.39 -21.61
N ILE A 193 10.77 -93.87 -21.88
CA ILE A 193 9.54 -93.05 -22.00
C ILE A 193 9.32 -92.20 -20.75
N VAL A 194 9.59 -92.76 -19.56
CA VAL A 194 9.46 -92.08 -18.26
C VAL A 194 10.35 -90.83 -18.18
N SER A 195 11.63 -90.94 -18.55
CA SER A 195 12.57 -89.81 -18.51
C SER A 195 12.14 -88.67 -19.45
N ARG A 196 11.60 -89.00 -20.62
CA ARG A 196 11.12 -87.99 -21.58
C ARG A 196 9.89 -87.23 -21.09
N ILE A 197 8.96 -87.92 -20.40
CA ILE A 197 7.79 -87.30 -19.78
C ILE A 197 8.22 -86.33 -18.67
N PHE A 198 9.19 -86.71 -17.84
CA PHE A 198 9.74 -85.81 -16.82
C PHE A 198 10.41 -84.57 -17.42
N ILE A 199 11.17 -84.72 -18.52
CA ILE A 199 11.77 -83.57 -19.22
C ILE A 199 10.68 -82.64 -19.78
N LEU A 200 9.62 -83.19 -20.40
CA LEU A 200 8.51 -82.38 -20.92
C LEU A 200 7.79 -81.61 -19.79
N LEU A 201 7.49 -82.29 -18.69
CA LEU A 201 6.86 -81.68 -17.52
C LEU A 201 7.76 -80.60 -16.90
N GLY A 202 9.06 -80.87 -16.81
CA GLY A 202 10.05 -79.90 -16.35
C GLY A 202 10.12 -78.66 -17.25
N LEU A 203 10.06 -78.83 -18.57
CA LEU A 203 9.96 -77.72 -19.50
C LEU A 203 8.67 -76.93 -19.25
N ILE A 204 7.49 -77.54 -19.25
CA ILE A 204 6.22 -76.81 -19.02
C ILE A 204 6.21 -76.00 -17.71
N ILE A 205 6.82 -76.54 -16.65
CA ILE A 205 6.89 -75.89 -15.34
C ILE A 205 7.97 -74.79 -15.28
N TYR A 206 9.01 -74.87 -16.12
CA TYR A 206 10.14 -73.95 -16.14
C TYR A 206 9.78 -72.45 -16.11
N PRO A 207 8.88 -71.90 -16.95
CA PRO A 207 8.57 -70.47 -16.95
C PRO A 207 7.96 -69.98 -15.63
N PHE A 208 7.35 -70.86 -14.83
CA PHE A 208 6.80 -70.51 -13.52
C PHE A 208 7.89 -70.48 -12.44
N ILE A 209 8.90 -71.34 -12.54
CA ILE A 209 10.00 -71.42 -11.56
C ILE A 209 11.09 -70.39 -11.85
N ALA A 210 11.36 -70.09 -13.12
CA ALA A 210 12.47 -69.22 -13.55
C ALA A 210 12.50 -67.83 -12.87
N PRO A 211 11.38 -67.10 -12.67
CA PRO A 211 11.39 -65.82 -11.98
C PRO A 211 11.85 -65.91 -10.51
N TYR A 212 11.50 -67.00 -9.81
CA TYR A 212 11.91 -67.21 -8.42
C TYR A 212 13.41 -67.47 -8.30
N ILE A 213 13.95 -68.30 -9.22
CA ILE A 213 15.39 -68.57 -9.31
C ILE A 213 16.14 -67.27 -9.61
N PHE A 214 15.68 -66.51 -10.61
CA PHE A 214 16.30 -65.22 -10.96
C PHE A 214 16.30 -64.25 -9.78
N ASN A 215 15.16 -64.05 -9.10
CA ASN A 215 15.06 -63.18 -7.92
C ASN A 215 15.93 -63.65 -6.75
N PHE A 216 16.16 -64.96 -6.62
CA PHE A 216 17.11 -65.49 -5.64
C PHE A 216 18.55 -65.06 -5.96
N PHE A 217 18.99 -65.23 -7.21
CA PHE A 217 20.32 -64.80 -7.63
C PHE A 217 20.52 -63.29 -7.58
N VAL A 218 19.52 -62.50 -7.97
CA VAL A 218 19.59 -61.03 -7.90
C VAL A 218 19.73 -60.56 -6.45
N ARG A 219 18.96 -61.14 -5.51
CA ARG A 219 19.11 -60.83 -4.08
C ARG A 219 20.48 -61.23 -3.56
N LEU A 220 21.00 -62.38 -3.99
CA LEU A 220 22.35 -62.83 -3.63
C LEU A 220 23.40 -61.84 -4.14
N TYR A 221 23.29 -61.41 -5.40
CA TYR A 221 24.17 -60.42 -6.02
C TYR A 221 24.15 -59.09 -5.27
N TYR A 222 22.96 -58.54 -4.97
CA TYR A 222 22.86 -57.29 -4.22
C TYR A 222 23.43 -57.39 -2.80
N ARG A 223 23.29 -58.56 -2.14
CA ARG A 223 23.96 -58.82 -0.86
C ARG A 223 25.47 -58.75 -1.00
N PHE A 224 26.05 -59.38 -2.02
CA PHE A 224 27.49 -59.31 -2.28
C PHE A 224 27.97 -57.90 -2.64
N VAL A 225 27.27 -57.18 -3.51
CA VAL A 225 27.63 -55.80 -3.89
C VAL A 225 27.50 -54.84 -2.71
N SER A 226 26.54 -55.04 -1.81
CA SER A 226 26.39 -54.21 -0.61
C SER A 226 27.55 -54.34 0.39
N ILE A 227 28.35 -55.41 0.30
CA ILE A 227 29.55 -55.63 1.13
C ILE A 227 30.77 -54.90 0.54
N LEU A 228 30.76 -54.57 -0.75
CA LEU A 228 31.83 -53.80 -1.39
C LEU A 228 31.73 -52.31 -0.98
N PRO A 229 32.85 -51.65 -0.63
CA PRO A 229 32.84 -50.24 -0.27
C PRO A 229 32.33 -49.41 -1.46
N LYS A 230 31.32 -48.57 -1.20
CA LYS A 230 30.76 -47.67 -2.22
C LYS A 230 31.79 -46.59 -2.56
N ASN A 231 32.16 -46.45 -3.83
CA ASN A 231 33.06 -45.39 -4.29
C ASN A 231 32.42 -44.01 -4.08
N ALA A 232 33.10 -43.14 -3.33
CA ALA A 232 32.61 -41.82 -2.92
C ALA A 232 32.53 -40.78 -4.07
N TYR A 233 32.91 -41.13 -5.31
CA TYR A 233 33.04 -40.20 -6.44
C TYR A 233 31.89 -40.30 -7.48
N LEU A 234 30.81 -41.03 -7.19
CA LEU A 234 29.64 -41.17 -8.09
C LEU A 234 28.36 -40.53 -7.53
N HIS A 235 28.50 -39.50 -6.72
CA HIS A 235 27.40 -38.60 -6.37
C HIS A 235 27.64 -37.22 -6.99
N ILE A 236 27.30 -37.10 -8.26
CA ILE A 236 26.83 -35.87 -8.92
C ILE A 236 25.50 -36.23 -9.57
#